data_AF-A0A1Y3W5Z2-F1
#
_entry.id   AF-A0A1Y3W5Z2-F1
#
_cell.length_a   1.000
_cell.length_b   1.000
_cell.length_c   1.000
_cell.angle_alpha   90.00
_cell.angle_beta   90.00
_cell.angle_gamma   90.00
#
_symmetry.space_group_name_H-M   'P 1'
#
loop_
_entity.id
_entity.type
_entity.pdbx_description
1 polymer ?
#
loop_
_entity_poly.entity_id
_entity_poly.type
_entity_poly.pdbx_seq_one_letter_code
_entity_poly.pdbx_strand_id
1 'polypeptide(L)'
;MKGKIVKGIAGFYYVHVVESGVYECKAKGIFRKEKIKPLVGDNVEIDVINESEKTGNITEILPRKNELIRPAVANIDQALIVFAVTSPKPHLNLLDRFLIMMESKSIPVTLCFNKKDLADEKEWELLKETYEACGYPVIFTSAAKEENIDQVRKILEGKTTALAGPSGVGKSSLINLLDPDANMETGEISRKIERGRHTTRHSELFSIGGETYIMDTPGFGSLYVNDFEKEDLKDYFREFRPYEGSCRFQGCSHIHEPGCEVKEALSEGFIPKSRYENYLEMYRELEQKKRY
;
A
#
# COMPACT_ATOMS: atom_id res chain seq x y z
N MET A 1 2.47 -29.41 0.61
CA MET A 1 3.47 -28.31 0.60
C MET A 1 2.80 -27.01 1.01
N LYS A 2 3.52 -26.08 1.65
CA LYS A 2 3.00 -24.76 2.01
C LYS A 2 3.40 -23.73 0.95
N GLY A 3 2.50 -22.81 0.64
CA GLY A 3 2.78 -21.74 -0.30
C GLY A 3 1.83 -20.56 -0.16
N LYS A 4 1.97 -19.59 -1.05
CA LYS A 4 1.14 -18.38 -1.09
C LYS A 4 0.44 -18.26 -2.44
N ILE A 5 -0.86 -17.98 -2.45
CA ILE A 5 -1.59 -17.69 -3.68
C ILE A 5 -1.07 -16.37 -4.24
N VAL A 6 -0.36 -16.41 -5.37
CA VAL A 6 0.17 -15.20 -6.04
C VAL A 6 -0.77 -14.68 -7.12
N LYS A 7 -1.65 -15.52 -7.66
CA LYS A 7 -2.58 -15.14 -8.73
C LYS A 7 -3.83 -16.02 -8.74
N GLY A 8 -4.97 -15.45 -9.11
CA GLY A 8 -6.21 -16.19 -9.32
C GLY A 8 -6.89 -15.83 -10.65
N ILE A 9 -7.12 -16.83 -11.51
CA ILE A 9 -7.80 -16.67 -12.81
C ILE A 9 -8.81 -17.79 -13.01
N ALA A 10 -10.07 -17.44 -13.29
CA ALA A 10 -11.10 -18.39 -13.73
C ALA A 10 -11.26 -19.67 -12.87
N GLY A 11 -11.01 -19.57 -11.55
CA GLY A 11 -11.10 -20.71 -10.62
C GLY A 11 -9.82 -21.53 -10.46
N PHE A 12 -8.76 -21.17 -11.18
CA PHE A 12 -7.40 -21.62 -10.95
C PHE A 12 -6.67 -20.63 -10.05
N TYR A 13 -5.80 -21.17 -9.19
CA TYR A 13 -5.01 -20.43 -8.22
C TYR A 13 -3.56 -20.82 -8.39
N TYR A 14 -2.70 -19.85 -8.65
CA TYR A 14 -1.27 -20.05 -8.79
C TYR A 14 -0.62 -19.87 -7.42
N VAL A 15 0.00 -20.92 -6.91
CA VAL A 15 0.58 -20.98 -5.56
C VAL A 15 2.09 -20.99 -5.69
N HIS A 16 2.74 -19.93 -5.22
CA HIS A 16 4.20 -19.90 -5.09
C HIS A 16 4.62 -20.69 -3.86
N VAL A 17 5.46 -21.70 -4.07
CA VAL A 17 6.15 -22.45 -3.02
C VAL A 17 7.63 -22.13 -3.10
N VAL A 18 8.19 -21.65 -1.99
CA VAL A 18 9.60 -21.26 -1.90
C VAL A 18 10.49 -22.42 -2.38
N GLU A 19 11.50 -22.09 -3.20
CA GLU A 19 12.43 -23.03 -3.86
C GLU A 19 11.81 -24.03 -4.85
N SER A 20 10.48 -24.19 -4.87
CA SER A 20 9.78 -25.18 -5.71
C SER A 20 9.02 -24.53 -6.88
N GLY A 21 8.93 -23.20 -6.91
CA GLY A 21 8.30 -22.44 -7.99
C GLY A 21 6.80 -22.30 -7.82
N VAL A 22 6.11 -22.02 -8.93
CA VAL A 22 4.66 -21.74 -8.95
C VAL A 22 3.90 -22.97 -9.43
N TYR A 23 2.92 -23.41 -8.62
CA TYR A 23 2.02 -24.50 -8.96
C TYR A 23 0.66 -23.96 -9.39
N GLU A 24 0.12 -24.49 -10.49
CA GLU A 24 -1.27 -24.25 -10.88
C GLU A 24 -2.18 -25.19 -10.07
N CYS A 25 -3.00 -24.60 -9.20
CA CYS A 25 -3.83 -25.34 -8.27
C CYS A 25 -5.33 -25.09 -8.48
N LYS A 26 -6.14 -26.12 -8.19
CA LYS A 26 -7.59 -25.99 -8.01
C LYS A 26 -7.96 -26.01 -6.54
N ALA A 27 -8.94 -25.19 -6.17
CA ALA A 27 -9.51 -25.23 -4.83
C ALA A 27 -10.44 -26.45 -4.69
N LYS A 28 -10.24 -27.28 -3.66
CA LYS A 28 -11.14 -28.41 -3.37
C LYS A 28 -12.58 -27.90 -3.18
N GLY A 29 -13.57 -28.68 -3.62
CA GLY A 29 -14.99 -28.28 -3.56
C GLY A 29 -15.53 -27.99 -2.15
N ILE A 30 -14.81 -28.41 -1.11
CA ILE A 30 -15.13 -28.13 0.30
C ILE A 30 -15.21 -26.63 0.61
N PHE A 31 -14.33 -25.82 0.02
CA PHE A 31 -14.33 -24.37 0.21
C PHE A 31 -15.62 -23.70 -0.29
N ARG A 32 -16.23 -24.24 -1.36
CA ARG A 32 -17.54 -23.76 -1.84
C ARG A 32 -18.67 -24.08 -0.86
N LYS A 33 -18.60 -25.23 -0.16
CA LYS A 33 -19.58 -25.60 0.86
C LYS A 33 -19.45 -24.72 2.11
N GLU A 34 -18.22 -24.40 2.49
CA GLU A 34 -17.90 -23.54 3.64
C GLU A 34 -18.00 -22.04 3.34
N LYS A 35 -18.32 -21.67 2.08
CA LYS A 35 -18.38 -20.28 1.59
C LYS A 35 -17.05 -19.51 1.75
N ILE A 36 -15.93 -20.23 1.86
CA ILE A 36 -14.59 -19.63 1.90
C ILE A 36 -14.10 -19.47 0.47
N LYS A 37 -13.81 -18.24 0.06
CA LYS A 37 -13.24 -17.94 -1.26
C LYS A 37 -11.73 -17.73 -1.11
N PRO A 38 -10.88 -18.54 -1.78
CA PRO A 38 -9.45 -18.26 -1.81
C PRO A 38 -9.16 -16.92 -2.48
N LEU A 39 -8.25 -16.16 -1.89
CA LEU A 39 -7.80 -14.85 -2.33
C LEU A 39 -6.31 -14.86 -2.63
N VAL A 40 -5.89 -13.94 -3.48
CA VAL A 40 -4.47 -13.65 -3.65
C VAL A 40 -3.90 -13.17 -2.31
N GLY A 41 -2.71 -13.65 -1.95
CA GLY A 41 -2.05 -13.42 -0.66
C GLY A 41 -2.40 -14.44 0.43
N ASP A 42 -3.39 -15.31 0.24
CA ASP A 42 -3.66 -16.42 1.17
C ASP A 42 -2.44 -17.34 1.26
N ASN A 43 -2.06 -17.68 2.50
CA ASN A 43 -1.13 -18.78 2.75
C ASN A 43 -1.95 -20.08 2.73
N VAL A 44 -1.47 -21.08 2.01
CA VAL A 44 -2.22 -22.30 1.73
C VAL A 44 -1.36 -23.55 1.87
N GLU A 45 -2.01 -24.67 2.14
CA GLU A 45 -1.45 -25.99 1.93
C GLU A 45 -1.94 -26.57 0.59
N ILE A 46 -1.03 -27.24 -0.12
CA ILE A 46 -1.31 -27.89 -1.40
C ILE A 46 -0.90 -29.37 -1.38
N ASP A 47 -1.72 -30.20 -2.02
CA ASP A 47 -1.36 -31.55 -2.47
C ASP A 47 -0.83 -31.44 -3.90
N VAL A 48 0.40 -31.85 -4.15
CA VAL A 48 0.96 -31.91 -5.51
C VAL A 48 0.36 -33.10 -6.25
N ILE A 49 -0.22 -32.84 -7.42
CA ILE A 49 -0.74 -33.88 -8.32
C ILE A 49 0.36 -34.33 -9.27
N ASN A 50 1.08 -33.36 -9.86
CA ASN A 50 2.17 -33.62 -10.78
C ASN A 50 3.30 -32.60 -10.55
N GLU A 51 4.47 -33.10 -10.19
CA GLU A 51 5.64 -32.28 -9.89
C GLU A 51 6.31 -31.73 -11.16
N SER A 52 6.31 -32.48 -12.27
CA SER A 52 6.93 -32.01 -13.52
C SER A 52 6.09 -30.95 -14.23
N GLU A 53 4.77 -31.06 -14.14
CA GLU A 53 3.82 -30.07 -14.68
C GLU A 53 3.48 -28.95 -13.68
N LYS A 54 3.99 -29.05 -12.44
CA LYS A 54 3.70 -28.12 -11.34
C LYS A 54 2.18 -27.91 -11.15
N THR A 55 1.43 -28.99 -11.00
CA THR A 55 -0.02 -28.94 -10.74
C THR A 55 -0.39 -29.49 -9.37
N GLY A 56 -1.43 -28.93 -8.76
CA GLY A 56 -1.83 -29.29 -7.40
C GLY A 56 -3.30 -29.02 -7.06
N ASN A 57 -3.67 -29.34 -5.83
CA ASN A 57 -4.94 -28.94 -5.23
C ASN A 57 -4.69 -28.19 -3.93
N ILE A 58 -5.37 -27.06 -3.74
CA ILE A 58 -5.39 -26.40 -2.43
C ILE A 58 -6.20 -27.27 -1.47
N THR A 59 -5.58 -27.66 -0.37
CA THR A 59 -6.17 -28.49 0.68
C THR A 59 -6.70 -27.66 1.82
N GLU A 60 -5.99 -26.59 2.16
CA GLU A 60 -6.28 -25.74 3.31
C GLU A 60 -5.90 -24.29 3.00
N ILE A 61 -6.70 -23.35 3.51
CA ILE A 61 -6.38 -21.92 3.56
C ILE A 61 -6.08 -21.60 5.02
N LEU A 62 -4.87 -21.14 5.29
CA LEU A 62 -4.43 -20.78 6.63
C LEU A 62 -5.09 -19.46 7.09
N PRO A 63 -5.19 -19.20 8.41
CA PRO A 63 -5.83 -17.99 8.92
C PRO A 63 -5.28 -16.70 8.33
N ARG A 64 -6.18 -15.79 7.94
CA ARG A 64 -5.83 -14.45 7.45
C ARG A 64 -5.54 -13.52 8.61
N LYS A 65 -4.45 -12.76 8.53
CA LYS A 65 -4.21 -11.64 9.47
C LYS A 65 -5.00 -10.37 9.09
N ASN A 66 -5.23 -10.15 7.79
CA ASN A 66 -5.99 -9.02 7.25
C ASN A 66 -6.44 -9.32 5.80
N GLU A 67 -7.36 -8.51 5.31
CA GLU A 67 -7.86 -8.55 3.94
C GLU A 67 -8.21 -7.12 3.46
N LEU A 68 -7.79 -6.79 2.25
CA LEU A 68 -8.25 -5.60 1.53
C LEU A 68 -9.40 -6.01 0.61
N ILE A 69 -10.42 -5.16 0.51
CA ILE A 69 -11.60 -5.41 -0.33
C ILE A 69 -11.31 -5.02 -1.79
N ARG A 70 -10.55 -3.94 -1.99
CA ARG A 70 -10.26 -3.36 -3.30
C ARG A 70 -8.83 -2.81 -3.36
N PRO A 71 -7.91 -3.49 -4.05
CA PRO A 71 -8.05 -4.82 -4.66
C PRO A 71 -8.20 -5.93 -3.60
N ALA A 72 -8.85 -7.04 -3.97
CA ALA A 72 -9.08 -8.16 -3.06
C ALA A 72 -7.78 -8.94 -2.81
N VAL A 73 -7.17 -8.77 -1.64
CA VAL A 73 -5.89 -9.42 -1.27
C VAL A 73 -5.85 -9.68 0.23
N ALA A 74 -5.28 -10.81 0.63
CA ALA A 74 -5.10 -11.18 2.02
C ALA A 74 -3.63 -11.07 2.46
N ASN A 75 -3.42 -10.98 3.77
CA ASN A 75 -2.11 -11.09 4.40
C ASN A 75 -1.06 -10.06 3.95
N ILE A 76 -1.47 -8.79 3.78
CA ILE A 76 -0.54 -7.68 3.57
C ILE A 76 0.20 -7.36 4.87
N ASP A 77 1.53 -7.33 4.85
CA ASP A 77 2.38 -6.96 6.00
C ASP A 77 2.53 -5.45 6.16
N GLN A 78 2.65 -4.75 5.04
CA GLN A 78 2.94 -3.32 5.02
C GLN A 78 2.58 -2.71 3.67
N ALA A 79 2.55 -1.39 3.62
CA ALA A 79 2.52 -0.62 2.38
C ALA A 79 3.83 0.17 2.21
N LEU A 80 4.35 0.17 0.99
CA LEU A 80 5.42 1.07 0.55
C LEU A 80 4.80 2.09 -0.41
N ILE A 81 4.66 3.33 0.05
CA ILE A 81 4.09 4.40 -0.77
C ILE A 81 5.23 5.17 -1.44
N VAL A 82 5.28 5.09 -2.76
CA VAL A 82 6.33 5.69 -3.59
C VAL A 82 5.84 6.99 -4.23
N PHE A 83 6.54 8.08 -3.94
CA PHE A 83 6.38 9.37 -4.62
C PHE A 83 7.74 9.82 -5.19
N ALA A 84 7.74 10.72 -6.17
CA ALA A 84 8.96 11.42 -6.53
C ALA A 84 9.18 12.59 -5.56
N VAL A 85 10.43 12.95 -5.28
CA VAL A 85 10.73 14.14 -4.47
C VAL A 85 10.24 15.41 -5.17
N THR A 86 10.55 15.56 -6.47
CA THR A 86 10.24 16.80 -7.21
C THR A 86 9.60 16.59 -8.59
N SER A 87 9.92 15.50 -9.32
CA SER A 87 9.42 15.30 -10.70
C SER A 87 8.83 13.90 -10.94
N PRO A 88 7.49 13.75 -10.98
CA PRO A 88 6.48 14.80 -10.84
C PRO A 88 6.41 15.36 -9.42
N LYS A 89 5.96 16.61 -9.29
CA LYS A 89 5.80 17.25 -7.96
C LYS A 89 4.86 16.40 -7.11
N PRO A 90 5.24 16.04 -5.88
CA PRO A 90 4.42 15.16 -5.05
C PRO A 90 3.10 15.83 -4.70
N HIS A 91 2.00 15.19 -5.09
CA HIS A 91 0.65 15.62 -4.70
C HIS A 91 0.39 15.18 -3.25
N LEU A 92 0.78 16.02 -2.28
CA LEU A 92 0.77 15.65 -0.85
C LEU A 92 -0.63 15.26 -0.35
N ASN A 93 -1.69 15.92 -0.82
CA ASN A 93 -3.06 15.53 -0.48
C ASN A 93 -3.37 14.07 -0.91
N LEU A 94 -2.82 13.61 -2.04
CA LEU A 94 -3.01 12.24 -2.51
C LEU A 94 -2.20 11.27 -1.65
N LEU A 95 -0.96 11.62 -1.29
CA LEU A 95 -0.13 10.87 -0.36
C LEU A 95 -0.85 10.69 0.98
N ASP A 96 -1.41 11.77 1.53
CA ASP A 96 -2.14 11.74 2.80
C ASP A 96 -3.36 10.82 2.76
N ARG A 97 -4.10 10.78 1.63
CA ARG A 97 -5.20 9.83 1.43
C ARG A 97 -4.73 8.39 1.48
N PHE A 98 -3.56 8.09 0.92
CA PHE A 98 -2.97 6.77 1.03
C PHE A 98 -2.65 6.40 2.48
N LEU A 99 -2.04 7.33 3.21
CA LEU A 99 -1.71 7.13 4.62
C LEU A 99 -2.96 6.82 5.42
N ILE A 100 -4.00 7.64 5.30
CA ILE A 100 -5.27 7.47 6.01
C ILE A 100 -5.93 6.14 5.66
N MET A 101 -5.93 5.74 4.37
CA MET A 101 -6.48 4.46 3.97
C MET A 101 -5.75 3.29 4.66
N MET A 102 -4.41 3.32 4.70
CA MET A 102 -3.63 2.27 5.36
C MET A 102 -3.82 2.27 6.88
N GLU A 103 -3.90 3.46 7.50
CA GLU A 103 -4.24 3.61 8.92
C GLU A 103 -5.60 3.00 9.25
N SER A 104 -6.62 3.23 8.42
CA SER A 104 -7.97 2.67 8.61
C SER A 104 -8.02 1.13 8.57
N LYS A 105 -6.99 0.51 7.98
CA LYS A 105 -6.82 -0.95 7.92
C LYS A 105 -5.72 -1.46 8.85
N SER A 106 -5.15 -0.58 9.67
CA SER A 106 -4.01 -0.88 10.55
C SER A 106 -2.84 -1.53 9.82
N ILE A 107 -2.58 -1.11 8.57
CA ILE A 107 -1.46 -1.57 7.76
C ILE A 107 -0.28 -0.62 7.99
N PRO A 108 0.87 -1.10 8.50
CA PRO A 108 2.08 -0.29 8.63
C PRO A 108 2.51 0.31 7.28
N VAL A 109 2.93 1.57 7.29
CA VAL A 109 3.36 2.28 6.08
C VAL A 109 4.79 2.77 6.21
N THR A 110 5.55 2.60 5.14
CA THR A 110 6.81 3.31 4.90
C THR A 110 6.66 4.20 3.68
N LEU A 111 7.09 5.46 3.78
CA LEU A 111 7.17 6.38 2.66
C LEU A 111 8.52 6.22 1.93
N CYS A 112 8.48 6.15 0.61
CA CYS A 112 9.65 6.12 -0.25
C CYS A 112 9.58 7.28 -1.24
N PHE A 113 10.42 8.30 -1.04
CA PHE A 113 10.56 9.40 -1.99
C PHE A 113 11.72 9.11 -2.93
N ASN A 114 11.37 8.70 -4.15
CA ASN A 114 12.31 8.37 -5.21
C ASN A 114 12.73 9.60 -6.03
N LYS A 115 13.72 9.42 -6.90
CA LYS A 115 14.31 10.46 -7.74
C LYS A 115 14.93 11.61 -6.93
N LYS A 116 15.54 11.27 -5.78
CA LYS A 116 16.27 12.22 -4.94
C LYS A 116 17.37 12.95 -5.74
N ASP A 117 17.95 12.31 -6.74
CA ASP A 117 18.98 12.86 -7.63
C ASP A 117 18.52 14.07 -8.45
N LEU A 118 17.21 14.32 -8.56
CA LEU A 118 16.64 15.44 -9.31
C LEU A 118 16.20 16.61 -8.42
N ALA A 119 16.28 16.46 -7.10
CA ALA A 119 15.70 17.40 -6.16
C ALA A 119 16.75 18.19 -5.38
N ASP A 120 16.38 19.41 -4.98
CA ASP A 120 17.21 20.23 -4.11
C ASP A 120 17.17 19.72 -2.67
N GLU A 121 18.24 20.00 -1.90
CA GLU A 121 18.36 19.56 -0.50
C GLU A 121 17.17 19.97 0.36
N LYS A 122 16.75 21.23 0.21
CA LYS A 122 15.61 21.81 0.92
C LYS A 122 14.29 21.10 0.63
N GLU A 123 14.11 20.56 -0.58
CA GLU A 123 12.85 19.90 -0.95
C GLU A 123 12.70 18.57 -0.22
N TRP A 124 13.75 17.75 -0.19
CA TRP A 124 13.68 16.46 0.47
C TRP A 124 13.77 16.58 1.99
N GLU A 125 14.49 17.57 2.54
CA GLU A 125 14.50 17.87 3.96
C GLU A 125 13.10 18.26 4.47
N LEU A 126 12.39 19.13 3.75
CA LEU A 126 11.03 19.53 4.12
C LEU A 126 10.06 18.34 4.15
N LEU A 127 10.15 17.45 3.16
CA LEU A 127 9.35 16.22 3.15
C LEU A 127 9.70 15.30 4.32
N LYS A 128 10.99 15.18 4.63
CA LYS A 128 11.47 14.37 5.74
C LYS A 128 10.90 14.90 7.06
N GLU A 129 11.13 16.18 7.37
CA GLU A 129 10.65 16.83 8.58
C GLU A 129 9.13 16.69 8.74
N THR A 130 8.38 16.91 7.66
CA THR A 130 6.92 16.81 7.65
C THR A 130 6.45 15.42 8.08
N TYR A 131 6.93 14.36 7.43
CA TYR A 131 6.36 13.02 7.63
C TYR A 131 7.02 12.24 8.77
N GLU A 132 8.28 12.51 9.11
CA GLU A 132 8.91 11.95 10.31
C GLU A 132 8.27 12.53 11.59
N ALA A 133 7.92 13.82 11.61
CA ALA A 133 7.17 14.44 12.71
C ALA A 133 5.79 13.78 12.91
N CYS A 134 5.17 13.30 11.84
CA CYS A 134 3.92 12.53 11.89
C CYS A 134 4.11 11.04 12.27
N GLY A 135 5.36 10.60 12.52
CA GLY A 135 5.68 9.23 12.93
C GLY A 135 5.68 8.21 11.79
N TYR A 136 5.89 8.64 10.55
CA TYR A 136 6.09 7.72 9.42
C TYR A 136 7.58 7.51 9.14
N PRO A 137 8.03 6.25 8.95
CA PRO A 137 9.35 5.98 8.39
C PRO A 137 9.44 6.53 6.96
N VAL A 138 10.52 7.25 6.67
CA VAL A 138 10.78 7.86 5.35
C VAL A 138 12.11 7.38 4.81
N ILE A 139 12.13 6.93 3.55
CA ILE A 139 13.35 6.65 2.80
C ILE A 139 13.40 7.54 1.57
N PHE A 140 14.56 8.11 1.30
CA PHE A 140 14.85 8.80 0.04
C PHE A 140 15.73 7.92 -0.84
N THR A 141 15.28 7.64 -2.06
CA THR A 141 15.99 6.79 -3.01
C THR A 141 16.27 7.49 -4.32
N SER A 142 17.26 6.99 -5.05
CA SER A 142 17.41 7.26 -6.48
C SER A 142 17.55 5.93 -7.20
N ALA A 143 16.50 5.50 -7.90
CA ALA A 143 16.60 4.34 -8.79
C ALA A 143 17.62 4.58 -9.92
N ALA A 144 17.80 5.83 -10.37
CA ALA A 144 18.75 6.15 -11.44
C ALA A 144 20.22 6.09 -10.98
N LYS A 145 20.49 6.33 -9.69
CA LYS A 145 21.83 6.27 -9.09
C LYS A 145 22.03 5.06 -8.19
N GLU A 146 21.05 4.16 -8.11
CA GLU A 146 20.98 3.03 -7.18
C GLU A 146 21.22 3.44 -5.71
N GLU A 147 20.81 4.65 -5.33
CA GLU A 147 20.99 5.17 -3.98
C GLU A 147 19.90 4.63 -3.04
N ASN A 148 20.31 4.09 -1.90
CA ASN A 148 19.46 3.57 -0.81
C ASN A 148 18.51 2.43 -1.19
N ILE A 149 18.77 1.73 -2.30
CA ILE A 149 17.97 0.57 -2.73
C ILE A 149 18.06 -0.59 -1.72
N ASP A 150 19.21 -0.77 -1.08
CA ASP A 150 19.39 -1.79 -0.03
C ASP A 150 18.50 -1.56 1.18
N GLN A 151 18.20 -0.29 1.52
CA GLN A 151 17.27 0.03 2.62
C GLN A 151 15.86 -0.42 2.27
N VAL A 152 15.44 -0.20 1.01
CA VAL A 152 14.16 -0.70 0.50
C VAL A 152 14.13 -2.22 0.55
N ARG A 153 15.18 -2.90 0.06
CA ARG A 153 15.27 -4.37 0.09
C ARG A 153 15.09 -4.92 1.50
N LYS A 154 15.80 -4.35 2.49
CA LYS A 154 15.71 -4.77 3.90
C LYS A 154 14.31 -4.56 4.50
N ILE A 155 13.60 -3.51 4.10
CA ILE A 155 12.22 -3.29 4.58
C ILE A 155 11.26 -4.30 3.99
N LEU A 156 11.46 -4.69 2.73
CA LEU A 156 10.60 -5.63 2.02
C LEU A 156 10.85 -7.08 2.42
N GLU A 157 12.08 -7.44 2.79
CA GLU A 157 12.53 -8.81 3.07
C GLU A 157 11.54 -9.61 3.94
N GLY A 158 11.09 -10.75 3.40
CA GLY A 158 10.19 -11.69 4.07
C GLY A 158 8.75 -11.21 4.25
N LYS A 159 8.34 -10.13 3.58
CA LYS A 159 7.03 -9.52 3.74
C LYS A 159 6.23 -9.47 2.44
N THR A 160 4.92 -9.46 2.58
CA THR A 160 3.97 -9.12 1.51
C THR A 160 3.68 -7.62 1.55
N THR A 161 4.20 -6.87 0.58
CA THR A 161 4.14 -5.40 0.56
C THR A 161 3.21 -4.89 -0.54
N ALA A 162 2.24 -4.06 -0.18
CA ALA A 162 1.47 -3.29 -1.14
C ALA A 162 2.28 -2.09 -1.63
N LEU A 163 2.63 -2.06 -2.91
CA LEU A 163 3.35 -0.95 -3.52
C LEU A 163 2.34 0.04 -4.13
N ALA A 164 2.35 1.27 -3.63
CA ALA A 164 1.40 2.30 -4.01
C ALA A 164 2.11 3.56 -4.51
N GLY A 165 1.45 4.36 -5.35
CA GLY A 165 1.96 5.66 -5.76
C GLY A 165 1.52 6.07 -7.17
N PRO A 166 1.60 7.36 -7.52
CA PRO A 166 1.25 7.85 -8.86
C PRO A 166 2.07 7.22 -9.99
N SER A 167 1.61 7.39 -11.24
CA SER A 167 2.43 7.05 -12.40
C SER A 167 3.66 7.95 -12.50
N GLY A 168 4.75 7.45 -13.09
CA GLY A 168 5.96 8.26 -13.35
C GLY A 168 6.87 8.51 -12.14
N VAL A 169 6.51 8.08 -10.94
CA VAL A 169 7.34 8.23 -9.71
C VAL A 169 8.50 7.24 -9.62
N GLY A 170 8.54 6.22 -10.50
CA GLY A 170 9.63 5.25 -10.58
C GLY A 170 9.41 3.93 -9.84
N LYS A 171 8.16 3.53 -9.58
CA LYS A 171 7.82 2.20 -9.00
C LYS A 171 8.40 1.03 -9.79
N SER A 172 8.18 0.99 -11.11
CA SER A 172 8.68 -0.09 -11.97
C SER A 172 10.22 -0.14 -11.98
N SER A 173 10.87 1.04 -11.99
CA SER A 173 12.33 1.13 -11.90
C SER A 173 12.86 0.57 -10.57
N LEU A 174 12.19 0.88 -9.44
CA LEU A 174 12.53 0.30 -8.15
C LEU A 174 12.33 -1.22 -8.14
N ILE A 175 11.20 -1.72 -8.68
CA ILE A 175 10.95 -3.17 -8.74
C ILE A 175 12.03 -3.88 -9.55
N ASN A 176 12.41 -3.38 -10.73
CA ASN A 176 13.45 -4.00 -11.55
C ASN A 176 14.84 -4.04 -10.88
N LEU A 177 15.13 -3.11 -9.97
CA LEU A 177 16.38 -3.14 -9.17
C LEU A 177 16.30 -4.12 -7.99
N LEU A 178 15.09 -4.37 -7.49
CA LEU A 178 14.85 -5.31 -6.40
C LEU A 178 14.77 -6.75 -6.91
N ASP A 179 14.22 -6.93 -8.11
CA ASP A 179 14.12 -8.18 -8.84
C ASP A 179 14.46 -7.96 -10.31
N PRO A 180 15.71 -8.25 -10.72
CA PRO A 180 16.16 -8.13 -12.10
C PRO A 180 15.34 -8.98 -13.09
N ASP A 181 14.73 -10.07 -12.63
CA ASP A 181 13.94 -10.97 -13.48
C ASP A 181 12.51 -10.47 -13.69
N ALA A 182 12.06 -9.46 -12.93
CA ALA A 182 10.72 -8.88 -13.04
C ALA A 182 10.42 -8.27 -14.42
N ASN A 183 11.45 -7.81 -15.14
CA ASN A 183 11.37 -7.28 -16.51
C ASN A 183 10.21 -6.27 -16.74
N MET A 184 9.95 -5.39 -15.77
CA MET A 184 8.87 -4.39 -15.90
C MET A 184 9.25 -3.32 -16.92
N GLU A 185 8.29 -2.90 -17.74
CA GLU A 185 8.51 -1.77 -18.65
C GLU A 185 8.75 -0.45 -17.88
N THR A 186 9.84 0.25 -18.22
CA THR A 186 10.21 1.57 -17.65
C THR A 186 10.11 2.67 -18.71
N GLY A 187 9.39 3.77 -18.43
CA GLY A 187 9.26 4.94 -19.34
C GLY A 187 8.01 5.80 -19.07
N GLU A 188 7.89 6.96 -19.74
CA GLU A 188 6.76 7.92 -19.57
C GLU A 188 5.39 7.32 -19.93
N ILE A 189 5.41 6.29 -20.78
CA ILE A 189 4.26 5.45 -21.06
C ILE A 189 4.77 4.03 -20.83
N SER A 190 4.66 3.54 -19.60
CA SER A 190 4.61 2.10 -19.36
C SER A 190 3.50 1.59 -20.26
N ARG A 191 3.84 0.95 -21.40
CA ARG A 191 2.81 0.22 -22.12
C ARG A 191 2.48 -0.88 -21.13
N LYS A 192 1.23 -0.85 -20.70
CA LYS A 192 0.63 -1.94 -19.95
C LYS A 192 1.14 -3.20 -20.63
N ILE A 193 1.91 -4.00 -19.90
CA ILE A 193 2.27 -5.38 -20.24
C ILE A 193 1.15 -5.91 -21.13
N GLU A 194 1.46 -6.33 -22.35
CA GLU A 194 0.50 -6.82 -23.36
C GLU A 194 -0.44 -7.90 -22.79
N ARG A 195 -1.44 -7.44 -22.04
CA ARG A 195 -2.52 -8.17 -21.41
C ARG A 195 -3.69 -7.20 -21.36
N GLY A 196 -4.46 -7.22 -22.45
CA GLY A 196 -5.82 -6.71 -22.50
C GLY A 196 -5.98 -5.20 -22.28
N ARG A 197 -6.01 -4.44 -23.38
CA ARG A 197 -6.85 -3.24 -23.48
C ARG A 197 -8.25 -3.62 -22.99
N HIS A 198 -8.62 -3.13 -21.81
CA HIS A 198 -9.86 -3.44 -21.08
C HIS A 198 -9.95 -4.86 -20.51
N THR A 199 -9.49 -5.11 -19.28
CA THR A 199 -10.05 -6.16 -18.41
C THR A 199 -9.74 -5.91 -16.92
N THR A 200 -10.81 -5.64 -16.18
CA THR A 200 -11.04 -5.74 -14.73
C THR A 200 -10.01 -6.46 -13.83
N ARG A 201 -9.60 -5.76 -12.74
CA ARG A 201 -9.74 -6.24 -11.33
C ARG A 201 -9.16 -7.61 -10.96
N HIS A 202 -7.95 -7.97 -11.37
CA HIS A 202 -7.24 -9.11 -10.78
C HIS A 202 -6.02 -8.63 -9.98
N SER A 203 -6.03 -8.90 -8.68
CA SER A 203 -4.86 -8.80 -7.80
C SER A 203 -3.81 -9.81 -8.24
N GLU A 204 -2.54 -9.43 -8.32
CA GLU A 204 -1.41 -10.33 -8.56
C GLU A 204 -0.27 -9.94 -7.60
N LEU A 205 0.43 -10.94 -7.06
CA LEU A 205 1.64 -10.76 -6.27
C LEU A 205 2.84 -11.21 -7.10
N PHE A 206 3.87 -10.37 -7.11
CA PHE A 206 5.18 -10.67 -7.66
C PHE A 206 6.07 -11.18 -6.53
N SER A 207 6.63 -12.38 -6.68
CA SER A 207 7.68 -12.86 -5.77
C SER A 207 8.99 -12.23 -6.21
N ILE A 208 9.68 -11.53 -5.30
CA ILE A 208 10.96 -10.88 -5.59
C ILE A 208 12.12 -11.52 -4.81
N GLY A 209 11.91 -12.74 -4.30
CA GLY A 209 12.92 -13.52 -3.59
C GLY A 209 12.42 -14.11 -2.28
N GLY A 210 12.62 -15.42 -2.08
CA GLY A 210 12.21 -16.14 -0.88
C GLY A 210 10.71 -15.98 -0.59
N GLU A 211 10.37 -15.49 0.60
CA GLU A 211 9.01 -15.16 1.03
C GLU A 211 8.68 -13.66 0.89
N THR A 212 9.37 -12.97 -0.01
CA THR A 212 9.16 -11.54 -0.26
C THR A 212 8.24 -11.34 -1.45
N TYR A 213 7.14 -10.63 -1.24
CA TYR A 213 6.11 -10.42 -2.24
C TYR A 213 5.78 -8.94 -2.41
N ILE A 214 5.64 -8.48 -3.65
CA ILE A 214 5.14 -7.14 -3.98
C ILE A 214 3.78 -7.28 -4.64
N MET A 215 2.82 -6.49 -4.19
CA MET A 215 1.59 -6.23 -4.92
C MET A 215 1.72 -4.90 -5.64
N ASP A 216 1.81 -4.91 -6.97
CA ASP A 216 1.59 -3.69 -7.74
C ASP A 216 0.08 -3.52 -7.90
N THR A 217 -0.45 -2.47 -7.28
CA THR A 217 -1.86 -2.12 -7.33
C THR A 217 -2.04 -1.06 -8.42
N PRO A 218 -2.38 -1.44 -9.67
CA PRO A 218 -2.79 -0.44 -10.64
C PRO A 218 -4.06 0.27 -10.14
N GLY A 219 -4.03 1.59 -10.10
CA GLY A 219 -5.26 2.37 -9.93
C GLY A 219 -5.62 2.79 -8.51
N PHE A 220 -4.68 2.81 -7.57
CA PHE A 220 -4.93 3.59 -6.35
C PHE A 220 -5.10 5.11 -6.61
N GLY A 221 -4.82 5.59 -7.82
CA GLY A 221 -5.15 6.96 -8.24
C GLY A 221 -6.64 7.31 -8.19
N SER A 222 -7.55 6.32 -8.05
CA SER A 222 -8.97 6.53 -7.78
C SER A 222 -9.40 5.99 -6.41
N LEU A 223 -8.50 6.00 -5.42
CA LEU A 223 -8.88 5.77 -4.03
C LEU A 223 -9.73 6.94 -3.55
N TYR A 224 -11.01 6.81 -3.79
CA TYR A 224 -11.98 7.65 -3.14
C TYR A 224 -11.98 7.33 -1.65
N VAL A 225 -11.88 8.37 -0.83
CA VAL A 225 -12.01 8.37 0.63
C VAL A 225 -13.45 7.97 0.97
N ASN A 226 -13.76 6.68 0.88
CA ASN A 226 -15.14 6.19 0.80
C ASN A 226 -15.52 5.20 1.89
N ASP A 227 -14.57 4.74 2.69
CA ASP A 227 -14.81 3.60 3.58
C ASP A 227 -14.97 4.02 5.05
N PHE A 228 -14.93 5.31 5.36
CA PHE A 228 -15.08 5.82 6.73
C PHE A 228 -15.84 7.16 6.75
N GLU A 229 -16.47 7.46 7.88
CA GLU A 229 -17.27 8.67 8.08
C GLU A 229 -16.36 9.88 8.38
N LYS A 230 -16.87 11.11 8.21
CA LYS A 230 -16.09 12.33 8.46
C LYS A 230 -15.62 12.44 9.92
N GLU A 231 -16.42 11.90 10.84
CA GLU A 231 -16.14 11.87 12.26
C GLU A 231 -14.93 10.98 12.59
N ASP A 232 -14.70 9.91 11.82
CA ASP A 232 -13.58 8.96 12.02
C ASP A 232 -12.25 9.50 11.45
N LEU A 233 -12.30 10.51 10.56
CA LEU A 233 -11.12 10.98 9.82
C LEU A 233 -9.96 11.38 10.75
N LYS A 234 -10.26 12.01 11.88
CA LYS A 234 -9.25 12.49 12.84
C LYS A 234 -8.41 11.36 13.44
N ASP A 235 -8.99 10.17 13.60
CA ASP A 235 -8.33 9.01 14.20
C ASP A 235 -7.22 8.42 13.30
N TYR A 236 -7.28 8.75 12.01
CA TYR A 236 -6.32 8.32 11.00
C TYR A 236 -5.18 9.31 10.76
N PHE A 237 -5.17 10.46 11.44
CA PHE A 237 -4.02 11.36 11.50
C PHE A 237 -3.19 11.05 12.75
N ARG A 238 -2.07 10.34 12.57
CA ARG A 238 -1.20 9.88 13.66
C ARG A 238 -0.76 11.01 14.58
N GLU A 239 -0.46 12.16 14.00
CA GLU A 239 -0.02 13.37 14.67
C GLU A 239 -1.09 14.00 15.58
N PHE A 240 -2.37 13.64 15.45
CA PHE A 240 -3.43 14.13 16.34
C PHE A 240 -3.56 13.29 17.61
N ARG A 241 -3.14 12.01 17.57
CA ARG A 241 -3.29 11.05 18.68
C ARG A 241 -2.74 11.56 20.02
N PRO A 242 -1.59 12.26 20.10
CA PRO A 242 -1.10 12.80 21.38
C PRO A 242 -2.02 13.83 22.05
N TYR A 243 -2.94 14.44 21.28
CA TYR A 243 -3.82 15.52 21.73
C TYR A 243 -5.29 15.07 21.88
N GLU A 244 -5.59 13.81 21.55
CA GLU A 244 -6.93 13.24 21.70
C GLU A 244 -7.36 13.24 23.18
N GLY A 245 -8.61 13.66 23.43
CA GLY A 245 -9.15 13.79 24.78
C GLY A 245 -8.67 15.00 25.59
N SER A 246 -7.66 15.73 25.14
CA SER A 246 -7.13 16.92 25.83
C SER A 246 -7.83 18.22 25.42
N CYS A 247 -8.61 18.19 24.33
CA CYS A 247 -9.41 19.34 23.90
C CYS A 247 -10.47 19.73 24.94
N ARG A 248 -10.80 21.02 25.00
CA ARG A 248 -11.84 21.56 25.89
C ARG A 248 -13.21 20.86 25.72
N PHE A 249 -13.53 20.41 24.51
CA PHE A 249 -14.80 19.77 24.18
C PHE A 249 -14.60 18.28 23.85
N GLN A 250 -15.46 17.43 24.42
CA GLN A 250 -15.52 16.02 24.04
C GLN A 250 -16.04 15.88 22.60
N GLY A 251 -15.46 14.96 21.82
CA GLY A 251 -15.82 14.77 20.41
C GLY A 251 -15.35 15.89 19.49
N CYS A 252 -14.33 16.65 19.89
CA CYS A 252 -13.70 17.68 19.05
C CYS A 252 -13.32 17.10 17.67
N SER A 253 -13.80 17.74 16.61
CA SER A 253 -13.40 17.49 15.22
C SER A 253 -12.12 18.26 14.85
N HIS A 254 -11.59 19.09 15.74
CA HIS A 254 -10.40 19.91 15.51
C HIS A 254 -10.55 20.95 14.39
N ILE A 255 -11.76 21.38 14.04
CA ILE A 255 -12.01 22.31 12.94
C ILE A 255 -12.36 23.69 13.49
N HIS A 256 -13.52 23.82 14.11
CA HIS A 256 -14.10 25.11 14.51
C HIS A 256 -14.12 25.32 16.02
N GLU A 257 -13.81 24.27 16.79
CA GLU A 257 -13.92 24.24 18.24
C GLU A 257 -12.91 25.18 18.91
N PRO A 258 -13.32 26.02 19.87
CA PRO A 258 -12.38 26.82 20.66
C PRO A 258 -11.68 25.95 21.72
N GLY A 259 -10.42 26.27 22.05
CA GLY A 259 -9.63 25.46 23.00
C GLY A 259 -9.35 24.05 22.48
N CYS A 260 -8.97 23.95 21.20
CA CYS A 260 -8.60 22.71 20.55
C CYS A 260 -7.07 22.55 20.60
N GLU A 261 -6.60 21.54 21.33
CA GLU A 261 -5.17 21.25 21.51
C GLU A 261 -4.46 20.94 20.18
N VAL A 262 -5.13 20.30 19.22
CA VAL A 262 -4.58 20.09 17.87
C VAL A 262 -4.31 21.42 17.15
N LYS A 263 -5.18 22.41 17.32
CA LYS A 263 -4.97 23.75 16.72
C LYS A 263 -3.90 24.55 17.46
N GLU A 264 -3.74 24.34 18.76
CA GLU A 264 -2.66 24.93 19.55
C GLU A 264 -1.31 24.33 19.14
N ALA A 265 -1.20 23.01 19.09
CA ALA A 265 -0.03 22.29 18.60
C ALA A 265 0.35 22.67 17.15
N LEU A 266 -0.64 22.89 16.28
CA LEU A 266 -0.43 23.44 14.94
C LEU A 266 0.19 24.85 15.00
N SER A 267 -0.29 25.72 15.88
CA SER A 267 0.22 27.08 16.01
C SER A 267 1.64 27.15 16.59
N GLU A 268 2.00 26.17 17.41
CA GLU A 268 3.34 26.00 17.99
C GLU A 268 4.31 25.27 17.05
N GLY A 269 3.83 24.73 15.93
CA GLY A 269 4.65 24.05 14.92
C GLY A 269 4.88 22.56 15.16
N PHE A 270 4.22 21.96 16.15
CA PHE A 270 4.29 20.52 16.41
C PHE A 270 3.52 19.67 15.38
N ILE A 271 2.53 20.27 14.71
CA ILE A 271 1.79 19.65 13.61
C ILE A 271 2.15 20.36 12.31
N PRO A 272 2.63 19.64 11.28
CA PRO A 272 2.91 20.25 9.99
C PRO A 272 1.65 20.87 9.38
N LYS A 273 1.76 22.13 8.95
CA LYS A 273 0.62 22.89 8.41
C LYS A 273 -0.03 22.21 7.20
N SER A 274 0.78 21.64 6.31
CA SER A 274 0.32 20.92 5.12
C SER A 274 -0.59 19.74 5.46
N ARG A 275 -0.28 19.01 6.54
CA ARG A 275 -1.06 17.86 7.01
C ARG A 275 -2.42 18.30 7.55
N TYR A 276 -2.47 19.37 8.36
CA TYR A 276 -3.73 19.92 8.84
C TYR A 276 -4.59 20.54 7.72
N GLU A 277 -3.97 21.21 6.73
CA GLU A 277 -4.68 21.71 5.55
C GLU A 277 -5.33 20.56 4.76
N ASN A 278 -4.62 19.45 4.56
CA ASN A 278 -5.16 18.26 3.92
C ASN A 278 -6.27 17.58 4.75
N TYR A 279 -6.15 17.58 6.08
CA TYR A 279 -7.23 17.13 6.98
C TYR A 279 -8.52 17.92 6.73
N LEU A 280 -8.43 19.26 6.71
CA LEU A 280 -9.60 20.13 6.47
C LEU A 280 -10.22 19.91 5.08
N GLU A 281 -9.39 19.74 4.06
CA GLU A 281 -9.85 19.46 2.70
C GLU A 281 -10.64 18.13 2.65
N MET A 282 -10.06 17.05 3.16
CA MET A 282 -10.71 15.74 3.18
C MET A 282 -11.97 15.72 4.04
N TYR A 283 -11.97 16.42 5.18
CA TYR A 283 -13.16 16.52 6.02
C TYR A 283 -14.33 17.20 5.28
N ARG A 284 -14.06 18.31 4.59
CA ARG A 284 -15.07 19.03 3.79
C ARG A 284 -15.62 18.16 2.66
N GLU A 285 -14.77 17.40 1.99
CA GLU A 285 -15.20 16.47 0.95
C GLU A 285 -16.13 15.39 1.51
N LEU A 286 -15.80 14.80 2.66
CA LEU A 286 -16.65 13.82 3.33
C LEU A 286 -17.98 14.44 3.79
N GLU A 287 -17.96 15.69 4.25
CA GLU A 287 -19.18 16.40 4.66
C GLU A 287 -20.13 16.73 3.52
N GLN A 288 -19.61 17.13 2.35
CA GLN A 288 -20.42 17.43 1.17
C GLN A 288 -21.08 16.19 0.57
N LYS A 289 -20.58 15.02 0.94
CA LYS A 289 -21.03 13.72 0.48
C LYS A 289 -22.27 13.27 1.26
N LYS A 290 -23.40 13.95 1.04
CA LYS A 290 -24.69 13.53 1.60
C LYS A 290 -24.94 12.04 1.26
N ARG A 291 -25.21 11.25 2.31
CA ARG A 291 -25.69 9.87 2.25
C ARG A 291 -26.86 9.77 1.26
N TYR A 292 -26.62 9.19 0.09
CA TYR A 292 -27.65 8.68 -0.82
C TYR A 292 -27.77 7.17 -0.63
#